data_AF-A0A3C0QDR1-F1
#
_entry.id   AF-A0A3C0QDR1-F1
#
_cell.length_a   1.000
_cell.length_b   1.000
_cell.length_c   1.000
_cell.angle_alpha   90.00
_cell.angle_beta   90.00
_cell.angle_gamma   90.00
#
_symmetry.space_group_name_H-M   'P 1'
#
loop_
_entity.id
_entity.type
_entity.pdbx_description
1 polymer ?
#
loop_
_entity_poly.entity_id
_entity_poly.type
_entity_poly.pdbx_seq_one_letter_code
_entity_poly.pdbx_strand_id
1 'polypeptide(L)' 'LYVPEERQLKNGMGVSTSLMGRHVPPGIPIGRVIGAKESKDGFMPISIQAGAHLTQLYSVEVYSGGDN' A
#
# COMPACT_ATOMS: atom_id res chain seq x y z
N LEU A 1 0.94 2.62 6.71
CA LEU A 1 0.52 1.21 6.85
C LEU A 1 1.04 0.70 8.17
N TYR A 2 0.19 0.06 8.95
CA TYR A 2 0.55 -0.58 10.22
C TYR A 2 0.59 -2.08 9.99
N VAL A 3 1.74 -2.70 10.25
CA VAL A 3 1.93 -4.14 10.05
C VAL A 3 2.23 -4.77 11.41
N PRO A 4 1.59 -5.90 11.77
CA PRO A 4 1.94 -6.63 12.98
C PRO A 4 3.44 -6.98 13.01
N GLU A 5 4.08 -6.82 14.16
CA GLU A 5 5.53 -7.02 14.32
C GLU A 5 6.00 -8.43 13.93
N GLU A 6 5.13 -9.43 14.12
CA GLU A 6 5.39 -10.83 13.79
C GLU A 6 5.66 -11.05 12.29
N ARG A 7 5.22 -10.12 11.44
CA ARG A 7 5.45 -10.22 10.00
C ARG A 7 6.84 -9.72 9.63
N GLN A 8 7.70 -10.67 9.26
CA GLN A 8 9.02 -10.40 8.68
C GLN A 8 8.89 -9.80 7.28
N LEU A 9 8.77 -8.48 7.20
CA LEU A 9 8.80 -7.75 5.93
C LEU A 9 10.23 -7.59 5.43
N LYS A 10 10.42 -7.77 4.12
CA LYS A 10 11.71 -7.58 3.45
C LYS A 10 11.62 -6.41 2.48
N ASN A 11 12.73 -5.70 2.34
CA ASN A 11 12.87 -4.68 1.31
C ASN A 11 12.64 -5.31 -0.08
N GLY A 12 12.00 -4.54 -0.97
CA GLY A 12 11.65 -4.97 -2.31
C GLY A 12 10.30 -5.69 -2.43
N MET A 13 9.66 -6.09 -1.33
CA MET A 13 8.32 -6.66 -1.34
C MET A 13 7.31 -5.72 -2.00
N GLY A 14 6.50 -6.24 -2.91
CA GLY A 14 5.43 -5.49 -3.57
C GLY A 14 4.29 -5.18 -2.60
N VAL A 15 3.74 -3.98 -2.72
CA VAL A 15 2.58 -3.53 -1.96
C VAL A 15 1.44 -3.24 -2.94
N SER A 16 0.29 -3.83 -2.69
CA SER A 16 -0.95 -3.58 -3.43
C SER A 16 -2.10 -3.31 -2.47
N THR A 17 -3.17 -2.74 -2.98
CA THR A 17 -4.43 -2.60 -2.24
C THR A 17 -4.96 -3.98 -1.85
N SER A 18 -5.56 -4.06 -0.66
CA SER A 18 -6.30 -5.23 -0.20
C SER A 18 -7.81 -4.97 -0.34
N LEU A 19 -8.64 -5.98 -0.09
CA LEU A 19 -10.11 -5.83 -0.04
C LEU A 19 -10.59 -5.16 1.27
N MET A 20 -9.70 -4.51 2.03
CA MET A 20 -10.09 -3.84 3.28
C MET A 20 -10.71 -2.49 2.97
N GLY A 21 -12.04 -2.47 2.82
CA GLY A 21 -12.86 -1.29 2.55
C GLY A 21 -13.77 -1.46 1.33
N ARG A 22 -14.77 -0.58 1.17
CA ARG A 22 -15.76 -0.67 0.07
C ARG A 22 -15.38 0.03 -1.23
N HIS A 23 -14.33 0.87 -1.22
CA HIS A 23 -14.12 1.85 -2.28
C HIS A 23 -12.97 1.53 -3.24
N VAL A 24 -12.06 0.63 -2.86
CA VAL A 24 -10.84 0.37 -3.63
C VAL A 24 -10.74 -1.12 -3.92
N PRO A 25 -10.72 -1.53 -5.20
CA PRO A 25 -10.53 -2.92 -5.57
C PRO A 25 -9.21 -3.48 -5.01
N PRO A 26 -9.17 -4.78 -4.65
CA PRO A 26 -7.93 -5.42 -4.27
C PRO A 26 -7.00 -5.56 -5.49
N GLY A 27 -5.69 -5.52 -5.25
CA GLY A 27 -4.67 -5.81 -6.26
C GLY A 27 -4.15 -4.61 -7.05
N ILE A 28 -4.60 -3.38 -6.76
CA ILE A 28 -4.03 -2.17 -7.37
C ILE A 28 -2.61 -1.96 -6.84
N PRO A 29 -1.58 -1.90 -7.71
CA PRO A 29 -0.20 -1.76 -7.28
C PRO A 29 0.07 -0.37 -6.69
N ILE A 30 0.64 -0.33 -5.49
CA ILE A 30 1.02 0.91 -4.80
C ILE A 30 2.52 1.16 -4.96
N GLY A 31 3.35 0.14 -4.75
CA GLY A 31 4.80 0.33 -4.72
C GLY A 31 5.57 -0.83 -4.10
N ARG A 32 6.73 -0.53 -3.53
CA ARG A 32 7.63 -1.50 -2.89
C ARG A 32 8.08 -1.06 -1.50
N VAL A 33 8.27 -2.01 -0.59
CA VAL A 33 8.83 -1.75 0.75
C VAL A 33 10.29 -1.34 0.61
N ILE A 34 10.66 -0.22 1.22
CA ILE A 34 12.05 0.29 1.26
C ILE A 34 12.64 0.34 2.67
N GLY A 35 11.82 0.10 3.69
CA GLY A 35 12.26 -0.01 5.06
C GLY A 35 11.11 -0.11 6.05
N ALA A 36 11.47 -0.39 7.30
CA ALA A 36 10.59 -0.35 8.45
C ALA A 36 11.16 0.64 9.48
N LYS A 37 10.28 1.29 10.23
CA LYS A 37 10.66 2.13 11.37
C LYS A 37 10.48 1.36 12.68
N GLU A 38 11.00 1.92 13.77
CA GLU A 38 10.76 1.39 15.11
C GLU A 38 9.27 1.17 15.36
N SER A 39 8.97 0.06 16.03
CA SER A 39 7.59 -0.26 16.39
C SER A 39 7.03 0.78 17.34
N LYS A 40 5.76 1.11 17.13
CA LYS A 40 5.01 2.03 17.98
C LYS A 40 3.61 1.47 18.15
N ASP A 41 3.16 1.38 19.40
CA ASP A 41 1.80 0.93 19.76
C ASP A 41 1.45 -0.48 19.23
N GLY A 42 2.42 -1.40 19.18
CA GLY A 42 2.24 -2.78 18.70
C GLY A 42 2.21 -2.92 17.17
N PHE A 43 2.56 -1.87 16.45
CA PHE A 43 2.63 -1.88 15.00
C PHE A 43 3.96 -1.36 14.50
N MET A 44 4.46 -1.99 13.44
CA MET A 44 5.66 -1.56 12.73
C MET A 44 5.26 -0.65 11.55
N PRO A 45 5.60 0.66 11.58
CA PRO A 45 5.39 1.54 10.44
C PRO A 45 6.35 1.17 9.32
N ILE A 46 5.84 1.15 8.08
CA ILE A 46 6.66 0.83 6.90
C ILE A 46 6.78 2.01 5.95
N SER A 47 7.95 2.13 5.32
CA SER A 47 8.23 3.07 4.26
C SER A 47 8.08 2.38 2.91
N ILE A 48 7.34 3.02 2.00
CA ILE A 48 7.03 2.50 0.67
C ILE A 48 7.53 3.48 -0.36
N GLN A 49 8.26 2.98 -1.35
CA GLN A 49 8.52 3.71 -2.59
C GLN A 49 7.32 3.54 -3.51
N ALA A 50 6.71 4.65 -3.92
CA ALA A 50 5.60 4.63 -4.88
C ALA A 50 6.04 4.02 -6.22
N GLY A 51 5.20 3.15 -6.77
CA GLY A 51 5.43 2.53 -8.09
C GLY A 51 5.04 3.44 -9.26
N ALA A 52 4.16 4.41 -9.03
CA ALA A 52 3.69 5.35 -10.04
C ALA A 52 4.39 6.72 -9.90
N HIS A 53 4.67 7.35 -11.04
CA HIS A 53 5.21 8.70 -11.10
C HIS A 53 4.06 9.72 -11.17
N LEU A 54 3.77 10.40 -10.06
CA LEU A 54 2.58 11.26 -9.94
C LEU A 54 2.67 12.60 -10.69
N THR A 55 3.83 12.94 -11.26
CA THR A 55 4.00 14.21 -11.99
C THR A 55 3.76 14.09 -13.51
N GLN A 56 3.64 12.87 -14.04
CA GLN A 56 3.45 12.63 -15.47
C GLN A 56 2.30 11.63 -15.67
N LEU A 57 1.07 12.14 -15.52
CA LEU A 57 -0.14 11.34 -15.65
C LEU A 57 -0.71 11.53 -17.06
N TYR A 58 -0.57 10.51 -17.90
CA TYR A 58 -1.14 10.50 -19.26
C TYR A 58 -2.53 9.86 -19.32
N SER A 59 -2.83 8.99 -18.35
CA SER A 59 -4.11 8.31 -18.22
C SER A 59 -4.40 8.08 -16.74
N VAL A 60 -5.67 8.20 -16.37
CA VAL A 60 -6.15 8.04 -14.99
C VAL A 60 -7.40 7.17 -15.02
N GLU A 61 -7.42 6.14 -14.19
CA GLU A 61 -8.59 5.31 -13.96
C GLU A 61 -9.20 5.68 -12.60
N VAL A 62 -10.52 5.87 -12.57
CA VAL A 62 -11.25 6.22 -11.36
C VAL A 62 -12.08 5.02 -10.93
N TYR A 63 -11.81 4.51 -9.74
CA TYR A 63 -12.61 3.46 -9.11
C TYR A 63 -13.66 4.11 -8.20
N SER A 64 -14.94 3.89 -8.48
CA SER A 64 -16.06 4.29 -7.62
C SER A 64 -16.66 3.06 -6.94
N GLY A 65 -16.69 3.04 -5.60
CA GLY A 65 -17.43 2.03 -4.84
C GLY A 65 -18.92 2.30 -4.88
N GLY A 66 -19.66 1.60 -5.73
CA GLY A 66 -21.12 1.63 -5.77
C GLY A 66 -21.70 0.40 -5.11
N ASP A 67 -22.38 0.58 -3.97
CA ASP A 67 -23.39 -0.35 -3.48
C ASP A 67 -24.59 -0.23 -4.45
N ASN A 68 -24.89 -1.29 -5.22
CA ASN A 68 -26.22 -1.50 -5.79
C ASN A 68 -27.05 -2.28 -4.78
#